data_AF-A0A267GPS5-F1
#
_entry.id   AF-A0A267GPS5-F1
#
_cell.length_a   1.000
_cell.length_b   1.000
_cell.length_c   1.000
_cell.angle_alpha   90.00
_cell.angle_beta   90.00
_cell.angle_gamma   90.00
#
_symmetry.space_group_name_H-M   'P 1'
#
loop_
_entity.id
_entity.type
_entity.pdbx_description
1 polymer ?
#
loop_
_entity_poly.entity_id
_entity_poly.type
_entity_poly.pdbx_seq_one_letter_code
_entity_poly.pdbx_strand_id
1 'polypeptide(L)'
;VSWHITCCVLRTKLMVRFQEDFASSPSSSEMGSIVDPIVDKPFEGAEKLLEISFQRPRRHIAKFRNGSYAANRMKLVENDSEPEINLLRLRRDDVEKILDKVNCSILNECRSDQVTAYLLSESSLFIFEDRMIVKTCGQTNLLNAIEDFIGLGKSVGFDSVAEVFYSRPKFLNPDEQPFRHQKFKRETETLLNYFDKGLARVLGSTNSDCYHLFCFSRNRSPRRSNCTVEVIMNSLDNDKRMLFFKEGDRTASDVTKSAGIADLFANSSVMIDDYLFEPCGYSVNGIIDQKRYFTVHVTPEKCASYASFETDHCENAAELVGKVVAIFRPSRFIVTVISDESSHADVHGQLRSADLVAGYERSEFQFAMFCHQTATFARFESRRLAGPPPDDGAAFAAAAALETDASAGDPREPDPRDVWCQGEGPYF
;
A
#
# COMPACT_ATOMS: atom_id res chain seq x y z
N VAL A 1 -44.60 -49.71 35.79
CA VAL A 1 -43.71 -50.70 35.14
C VAL A 1 -43.41 -50.19 33.75
N SER A 2 -42.14 -49.86 33.47
CA SER A 2 -41.58 -49.49 32.16
C SER A 2 -42.46 -48.52 31.35
N TRP A 3 -42.43 -47.21 31.60
CA TRP A 3 -41.73 -46.28 30.70
C TRP A 3 -41.72 -44.83 31.24
N HIS A 4 -41.56 -44.62 32.55
CA HIS A 4 -41.48 -43.27 33.16
C HIS A 4 -40.39 -43.13 34.24
N ILE A 5 -39.38 -44.01 34.20
CA ILE A 5 -38.19 -43.95 35.08
C ILE A 5 -36.93 -44.09 34.22
N THR A 6 -36.76 -43.14 33.29
CA THR A 6 -35.46 -42.89 32.64
C THR A 6 -35.25 -41.38 32.38
N CYS A 7 -35.89 -40.52 33.19
CA CYS A 7 -35.72 -39.05 33.13
C CYS A 7 -35.38 -38.39 34.48
N CYS A 8 -35.21 -39.14 35.58
CA CYS A 8 -34.91 -38.56 36.90
C CYS A 8 -33.71 -39.15 37.65
N VAL A 9 -32.85 -39.98 37.03
CA VAL A 9 -31.64 -40.52 37.69
C VAL A 9 -30.33 -40.11 36.99
N LEU A 10 -30.39 -39.39 35.88
CA LEU A 10 -29.22 -38.79 35.21
C LEU A 10 -29.04 -37.28 35.48
N ARG A 11 -29.84 -36.70 36.39
CA ARG A 11 -29.77 -35.26 36.72
C ARG A 11 -29.21 -34.93 38.12
N THR A 12 -28.68 -35.91 38.85
CA THR A 12 -28.13 -35.67 40.21
C THR A 12 -26.74 -36.28 40.45
N LYS A 13 -26.06 -36.74 39.38
CA LYS A 13 -24.62 -37.12 39.43
C LYS A 13 -23.71 -36.23 38.57
N LEU A 14 -24.24 -35.13 38.02
CA LEU A 14 -23.49 -34.16 37.22
C LEU A 14 -23.46 -32.74 37.82
N MET A 15 -23.74 -32.60 39.12
CA MET A 15 -23.66 -31.32 39.85
C MET A 15 -22.82 -31.38 41.15
N VAL A 16 -21.91 -32.36 41.30
CA VAL A 16 -20.93 -32.40 42.40
C VAL A 16 -19.52 -32.77 41.90
N ARG A 17 -19.20 -32.45 40.65
CA ARG A 17 -17.83 -32.54 40.09
C ARG A 17 -17.47 -31.33 39.23
N PHE A 18 -18.00 -30.17 39.62
CA PHE A 18 -17.69 -28.87 39.05
C PHE A 18 -17.52 -27.88 40.20
N GLN A 19 -16.59 -28.17 41.13
CA GLN A 19 -16.14 -27.18 42.11
C GLN A 19 -14.79 -27.49 42.80
N GLU A 20 -14.05 -28.48 42.33
CA GLU A 20 -12.66 -28.73 42.74
C GLU A 20 -11.88 -29.08 41.47
N ASP A 21 -11.20 -28.07 40.93
CA ASP A 21 -10.10 -28.10 39.93
C ASP A 21 -9.82 -26.69 39.36
N PHE A 22 -10.60 -25.67 39.78
CA PHE A 22 -10.22 -24.26 39.67
C PHE A 22 -9.32 -23.82 40.85
N ALA A 23 -8.19 -24.50 41.03
CA ALA A 23 -7.15 -24.08 41.98
C ALA A 23 -5.79 -24.67 41.62
N SER A 24 -5.36 -24.51 40.37
CA SER A 24 -3.93 -24.51 39.99
C SER A 24 -3.81 -24.08 38.53
N SER A 25 -4.13 -22.81 38.29
CA SER A 25 -3.58 -22.13 37.11
C SER A 25 -2.05 -22.25 37.20
N PRO A 26 -1.35 -22.80 36.20
CA PRO A 26 0.09 -22.58 36.13
C PRO A 26 0.28 -21.06 36.04
N SER A 27 1.11 -20.53 36.93
CA SER A 27 1.52 -19.14 36.89
C SER A 27 1.95 -18.78 35.46
N SER A 28 1.49 -17.63 35.00
CA SER A 28 1.75 -17.04 33.69
C SER A 28 3.21 -16.58 33.53
N SER A 29 4.18 -17.44 33.81
CA SER A 29 5.60 -17.10 33.84
C SER A 29 6.49 -17.93 32.91
N GLU A 30 5.94 -18.77 32.03
CA GLU A 30 6.75 -19.52 31.04
C GLU A 30 6.12 -19.58 29.62
N MET A 31 5.28 -18.60 29.24
CA MET A 31 5.30 -18.17 27.84
C MET A 31 6.42 -17.16 27.73
N GLY A 32 7.50 -17.50 27.03
CA GLY A 32 8.54 -16.53 26.70
C GLY A 32 7.88 -15.33 26.01
N SER A 33 7.70 -14.24 26.75
CA SER A 33 7.18 -13.00 26.20
C SER A 33 8.11 -12.58 25.08
N ILE A 34 7.61 -12.53 23.85
CA ILE A 34 8.35 -11.90 22.76
C ILE A 34 8.42 -10.44 23.13
N VAL A 35 9.56 -10.07 23.69
CA VAL A 35 9.89 -8.68 23.96
C VAL A 35 10.20 -8.09 22.59
N ASP A 36 9.51 -7.01 22.22
CA ASP A 36 9.86 -6.25 21.02
C ASP A 36 11.38 -6.00 21.08
N PRO A 37 12.16 -6.39 20.06
CA PRO A 37 13.58 -6.09 20.06
C PRO A 37 13.74 -4.57 20.26
N ILE A 38 14.65 -4.17 21.14
CA ILE A 38 14.98 -2.76 21.31
C ILE A 38 15.68 -2.34 20.01
N VAL A 39 14.93 -1.71 19.12
CA VAL A 39 15.48 -1.21 17.86
C VAL A 39 15.91 0.24 18.07
N ASP A 40 17.21 0.51 17.96
CA ASP A 40 17.77 1.86 18.07
C ASP A 40 17.21 2.81 17.00
N LYS A 41 16.83 2.26 15.83
CA LYS A 41 16.19 2.99 14.73
C LYS A 41 15.09 2.18 14.05
N PRO A 42 13.86 2.72 13.95
CA PRO A 42 12.78 2.01 13.26
C PRO A 42 13.10 1.80 11.77
N PHE A 43 12.74 0.63 11.26
CA PHE A 43 12.75 0.35 9.82
C PHE A 43 11.70 1.22 9.11
N GLU A 44 12.04 1.74 7.93
CA GLU A 44 11.09 2.48 7.08
C GLU A 44 10.25 1.51 6.25
N GLY A 45 9.06 1.15 6.74
CA GLY A 45 8.12 0.30 6.01
C GLY A 45 7.52 0.97 4.77
N ALA A 46 7.43 2.31 4.74
CA ALA A 46 6.85 3.05 3.63
C ALA A 46 7.58 2.80 2.31
N GLU A 47 6.85 2.28 1.33
CA GLU A 47 7.40 1.81 0.07
C GLU A 47 7.50 2.91 -0.98
N LYS A 48 8.47 2.76 -1.88
CA LYS A 48 8.59 3.48 -3.15
C LYS A 48 8.11 2.56 -4.25
N LEU A 49 7.14 3.00 -5.03
CA LEU A 49 6.55 2.25 -6.14
C LEU A 49 6.92 2.92 -7.46
N LEU A 50 7.47 2.14 -8.40
CA LEU A 50 7.71 2.53 -9.78
C LEU A 50 7.01 1.55 -10.71
N GLU A 51 6.01 2.01 -11.46
CA GLU A 51 5.45 1.31 -12.59
C GLU A 51 5.94 1.94 -13.89
N ILE A 52 6.52 1.14 -14.78
CA ILE A 52 7.03 1.57 -16.09
C ILE A 52 6.46 0.69 -17.19
N SER A 53 5.71 1.30 -18.10
CA SER A 53 5.11 0.65 -19.26
C SER A 53 5.82 1.08 -20.54
N PHE A 54 5.98 0.16 -21.50
CA PHE A 54 6.76 0.37 -22.71
C PHE A 54 5.90 0.35 -23.97
N GLN A 55 6.35 1.09 -24.98
CA GLN A 55 5.71 1.15 -26.29
C GLN A 55 6.49 0.32 -27.31
N ARG A 56 5.78 -0.58 -28.01
CA ARG A 56 6.32 -1.32 -29.16
C ARG A 56 6.70 -0.35 -30.29
N PRO A 57 7.72 -0.65 -31.11
CA PRO A 57 8.08 0.16 -32.28
C PRO A 57 6.91 0.38 -33.24
N ARG A 58 6.83 1.55 -33.88
CA ARG A 58 5.73 1.93 -34.79
C ARG A 58 5.45 0.92 -35.92
N ARG A 59 6.50 0.27 -36.44
CA ARG A 59 6.39 -0.77 -37.48
C ARG A 59 5.59 -2.01 -37.01
N HIS A 60 5.61 -2.29 -35.71
CA HIS A 60 4.83 -3.37 -35.11
C HIS A 60 3.39 -2.93 -34.83
N ILE A 61 3.16 -1.71 -34.34
CA ILE A 61 1.81 -1.18 -34.07
C ILE A 61 0.94 -1.13 -35.35
N ALA A 62 1.53 -0.76 -36.50
CA ALA A 62 0.81 -0.69 -37.77
C ALA A 62 0.30 -2.06 -38.27
N LYS A 63 0.99 -3.17 -37.92
CA LYS A 63 0.53 -4.52 -38.26
C LYS A 63 -0.71 -4.93 -37.46
N PHE A 64 -0.83 -4.52 -36.20
CA PHE A 64 -1.97 -4.83 -35.34
C PHE A 64 -3.26 -4.05 -35.69
N ARG A 65 -3.14 -2.80 -36.18
CA ARG A 65 -4.31 -1.97 -36.51
C ARG A 65 -5.07 -2.39 -37.77
N ASN A 66 -4.51 -3.24 -38.62
CA ASN A 66 -5.15 -3.72 -39.85
C ASN A 66 -5.97 -5.01 -39.66
N GLY A 67 -6.12 -5.53 -38.43
CA GLY A 67 -6.98 -6.66 -38.12
C GLY A 67 -8.28 -6.23 -37.45
N SER A 68 -9.28 -5.77 -38.22
CA SER A 68 -10.64 -5.69 -37.71
C SER A 68 -11.23 -7.10 -37.56
N TYR A 69 -12.03 -7.28 -36.52
CA TYR A 69 -12.76 -8.49 -36.15
C TYR A 69 -13.35 -9.23 -37.37
N ALA A 70 -12.76 -10.35 -37.72
CA ALA A 70 -13.44 -11.43 -38.43
C ALA A 70 -12.86 -12.74 -37.91
N ALA A 71 -13.74 -13.56 -37.36
CA ALA A 71 -13.48 -14.93 -36.98
C ALA A 71 -12.81 -15.67 -38.15
N ASN A 72 -11.51 -15.90 -38.03
CA ASN A 72 -10.86 -17.05 -38.63
C ASN A 72 -9.48 -17.21 -37.99
N ARG A 73 -9.31 -18.36 -37.37
CA ARG A 73 -8.06 -18.96 -36.96
C ARG A 73 -7.20 -19.17 -38.22
N MET A 74 -6.54 -18.12 -38.70
CA MET A 74 -5.69 -18.17 -39.89
C MET A 74 -4.27 -17.76 -39.53
N LYS A 75 -3.39 -18.75 -39.73
CA LYS A 75 -1.92 -18.68 -39.72
C LYS A 75 -1.40 -17.28 -39.99
N LEU A 76 -0.79 -16.69 -38.97
CA LEU A 76 0.18 -15.63 -39.14
C LEU A 76 1.21 -16.14 -40.15
N VAL A 77 1.47 -15.37 -41.20
CA VAL A 77 2.73 -15.52 -41.94
C VAL A 77 3.79 -14.99 -40.97
N GLU A 78 4.34 -15.92 -40.19
CA GLU A 78 5.55 -15.71 -39.41
C GLU A 78 6.65 -15.29 -40.39
N ASN A 79 7.01 -14.01 -40.38
CA ASN A 79 8.41 -13.71 -40.63
C ASN A 79 9.14 -14.17 -39.37
N ASP A 80 9.55 -15.43 -39.35
CA ASP A 80 10.27 -16.16 -38.28
C ASP A 80 11.60 -15.50 -37.83
N SER A 81 11.91 -14.30 -38.32
CA SER A 81 13.22 -13.67 -38.20
C SER A 81 13.31 -12.49 -37.24
N GLU A 82 12.18 -11.89 -36.81
CA GLU A 82 12.24 -10.84 -35.76
C GLU A 82 11.87 -11.41 -34.39
N PRO A 83 12.72 -11.25 -33.36
CA PRO A 83 12.41 -11.73 -32.01
C PRO A 83 11.16 -11.03 -31.47
N GLU A 84 10.31 -11.79 -30.79
CA GLU A 84 9.14 -11.28 -30.10
C GLU A 84 9.54 -10.25 -29.03
N ILE A 85 9.00 -9.03 -29.12
CA ILE A 85 9.22 -7.96 -28.14
C ILE A 85 8.34 -8.24 -26.93
N ASN A 86 8.93 -8.66 -25.82
CA ASN A 86 8.21 -9.10 -24.61
C ASN A 86 9.15 -9.07 -23.40
N LEU A 87 8.82 -8.35 -22.34
CA LEU A 87 9.64 -8.26 -21.12
C LEU A 87 9.70 -9.59 -20.35
N LEU A 88 8.73 -10.50 -20.53
CA LEU A 88 8.80 -11.84 -19.93
C LEU A 88 9.96 -12.68 -20.49
N ARG A 89 10.65 -12.20 -21.54
CA ARG A 89 11.87 -12.81 -22.08
C ARG A 89 13.15 -12.32 -21.39
N LEU A 90 13.05 -11.37 -20.46
CA LEU A 90 14.19 -10.91 -19.69
C LEU A 90 14.80 -12.09 -18.92
N ARG A 91 16.12 -12.18 -18.93
CA ARG A 91 16.85 -13.16 -18.13
C ARG A 91 16.88 -12.68 -16.69
N ARG A 92 16.73 -13.63 -15.76
CA ARG A 92 16.83 -13.37 -14.33
C ARG A 92 18.13 -12.63 -13.97
N ASP A 93 19.28 -13.05 -14.50
CA ASP A 93 20.57 -12.38 -14.27
C ASP A 93 20.60 -10.90 -14.65
N ASP A 94 19.83 -10.49 -15.67
CA ASP A 94 19.77 -9.09 -16.09
C ASP A 94 18.88 -8.26 -15.16
N VAL A 95 17.87 -8.90 -14.55
CA VAL A 95 17.03 -8.30 -13.50
C VAL A 95 17.83 -8.18 -12.19
N GLU A 96 18.52 -9.24 -11.78
CA GLU A 96 19.32 -9.28 -10.54
C GLU A 96 20.39 -8.19 -10.52
N LYS A 97 21.12 -7.98 -11.62
CA LYS A 97 22.12 -6.90 -11.74
C LYS A 97 21.58 -5.50 -11.44
N ILE A 98 20.30 -5.27 -11.72
CA ILE A 98 19.64 -3.98 -11.48
C ILE A 98 19.15 -3.89 -10.04
N LEU A 99 18.61 -4.99 -9.51
CA LEU A 99 18.21 -5.10 -8.11
C LEU A 99 19.41 -4.90 -7.18
N ASP A 100 20.59 -5.43 -7.52
CA ASP A 100 21.83 -5.23 -6.78
C ASP A 100 22.19 -3.73 -6.66
N LYS A 101 21.94 -2.93 -7.71
CA LYS A 101 22.20 -1.47 -7.70
C LYS A 101 21.30 -0.70 -6.75
N VAL A 102 20.13 -1.24 -6.42
CA VAL A 102 19.17 -0.61 -5.49
C VAL A 102 19.20 -1.26 -4.10
N ASN A 103 20.19 -2.13 -3.85
CA ASN A 103 20.36 -2.92 -2.62
C ASN A 103 19.21 -3.89 -2.34
N CYS A 104 18.65 -4.49 -3.39
CA CYS A 104 17.63 -5.53 -3.29
C CYS A 104 18.16 -6.84 -3.88
N SER A 105 17.72 -7.98 -3.34
CA SER A 105 17.98 -9.31 -3.90
C SER A 105 16.69 -10.08 -4.10
N ILE A 106 16.69 -11.04 -5.03
CA ILE A 106 15.55 -11.94 -5.26
C ILE A 106 15.60 -13.06 -4.23
N LEU A 107 14.56 -13.16 -3.41
CA LEU A 107 14.36 -14.28 -2.48
C LEU A 107 13.79 -15.48 -3.24
N ASN A 108 12.63 -15.27 -3.85
CA ASN A 108 11.86 -16.29 -4.56
C ASN A 108 11.28 -15.73 -5.87
N GLU A 109 10.79 -16.64 -6.70
CA GLU A 109 10.13 -16.34 -7.98
C GLU A 109 8.88 -17.20 -8.12
N CYS A 110 7.77 -16.58 -8.52
CA CYS A 110 6.60 -17.29 -9.05
C CYS A 110 6.24 -16.76 -10.44
N ARG A 111 5.76 -17.65 -11.32
CA ARG A 111 5.60 -17.34 -12.74
C ARG A 111 4.35 -17.95 -13.35
N SER A 112 3.72 -17.20 -14.24
CA SER A 112 2.72 -17.63 -15.21
C SER A 112 3.14 -17.23 -16.63
N ASP A 113 2.32 -17.54 -17.62
CA ASP A 113 2.52 -17.10 -19.00
C ASP A 113 2.35 -15.58 -19.19
N GLN A 114 1.75 -14.87 -18.22
CA GLN A 114 1.46 -13.44 -18.31
C GLN A 114 2.23 -12.57 -17.30
N VAL A 115 2.77 -13.18 -16.24
CA VAL A 115 3.49 -12.50 -15.16
C VAL A 115 4.67 -13.33 -14.67
N THR A 116 5.80 -12.67 -14.47
CA THR A 116 6.83 -13.13 -13.55
C THR A 116 6.83 -12.23 -12.32
N ALA A 117 6.66 -12.79 -11.13
CA ALA A 117 6.72 -12.08 -9.87
C ALA A 117 7.95 -12.54 -9.07
N TYR A 118 8.78 -11.58 -8.67
CA TYR A 118 9.93 -11.78 -7.81
C TYR A 118 9.64 -11.22 -6.44
N LEU A 119 9.71 -12.07 -5.43
CA LEU A 119 9.69 -11.63 -4.04
C LEU A 119 11.10 -11.17 -3.68
N LEU A 120 11.24 -9.93 -3.20
CA LEU A 120 12.53 -9.32 -2.95
C LEU A 120 12.83 -9.28 -1.45
N SER A 121 14.12 -9.13 -1.11
CA SER A 121 14.56 -8.89 0.26
C SER A 121 13.95 -7.61 0.87
N GLU A 122 13.57 -6.65 0.01
CA GLU A 122 13.06 -5.34 0.37
C GLU A 122 11.82 -4.98 -0.47
N SER A 123 10.79 -5.85 -0.50
CA SER A 123 9.49 -5.73 -1.21
C SER A 123 9.32 -6.62 -2.45
N SER A 124 8.93 -6.13 -3.63
CA SER A 124 8.48 -6.96 -4.76
C SER A 124 8.76 -6.38 -6.16
N LEU A 125 8.90 -7.25 -7.16
CA LEU A 125 8.96 -6.90 -8.58
C LEU A 125 8.02 -7.77 -9.41
N PHE A 126 7.13 -7.15 -10.20
CA PHE A 126 6.27 -7.84 -11.16
C PHE A 126 6.62 -7.43 -12.59
N ILE A 127 6.82 -8.41 -13.47
CA ILE A 127 7.09 -8.21 -14.89
C ILE A 127 5.93 -8.80 -15.68
N PHE A 128 5.31 -7.99 -16.52
CA PHE A 128 4.28 -8.37 -17.49
C PHE A 128 4.87 -8.29 -18.90
N GLU A 129 4.07 -8.53 -19.94
CA GLU A 129 4.52 -8.48 -21.34
C GLU A 129 5.27 -7.17 -21.72
N ASP A 130 4.82 -6.02 -21.22
CA ASP A 130 5.26 -4.68 -21.62
C ASP A 130 5.27 -3.67 -20.46
N ARG A 131 5.10 -4.11 -19.21
CA ARG A 131 5.28 -3.27 -18.02
C ARG A 131 6.04 -3.98 -16.90
N MET A 132 6.70 -3.19 -16.08
CA MET A 132 7.30 -3.63 -14.82
C MET A 132 6.75 -2.79 -13.67
N ILE A 133 6.51 -3.43 -12.54
CA ILE A 133 6.10 -2.80 -11.27
C ILE A 133 7.17 -3.17 -10.26
N VAL A 134 7.89 -2.17 -9.75
CA VAL A 134 8.96 -2.34 -8.77
C VAL A 134 8.55 -1.61 -7.50
N LYS A 135 8.45 -2.35 -6.40
CA LYS A 135 8.25 -1.81 -5.06
C LYS A 135 9.47 -2.08 -4.21
N THR A 136 9.88 -1.05 -3.46
CA THR A 136 11.03 -1.15 -2.57
C THR A 136 10.79 -0.40 -1.27
N CYS A 137 11.16 -0.98 -0.12
CA CYS A 137 11.06 -0.34 1.20
C CYS A 137 12.44 0.05 1.77
N GLY A 138 12.50 0.46 3.03
CA GLY A 138 13.73 0.83 3.70
C GLY A 138 14.43 2.04 3.07
N GLN A 139 15.76 1.96 2.97
CA GLN A 139 16.63 3.00 2.41
C GLN A 139 17.12 2.66 0.98
N THR A 140 16.36 1.84 0.27
CA THR A 140 16.61 1.50 -1.14
C THR A 140 16.59 2.75 -2.03
N ASN A 141 17.38 2.72 -3.11
CA ASN A 141 17.59 3.88 -4.00
C ASN A 141 16.93 3.67 -5.36
N LEU A 142 15.63 3.36 -5.36
CA LEU A 142 14.85 2.95 -6.54
C LEU A 142 15.07 3.85 -7.76
N LEU A 143 15.00 5.18 -7.57
CA LEU A 143 15.11 6.10 -8.70
C LEU A 143 16.55 6.21 -9.25
N ASN A 144 17.58 5.71 -8.57
CA ASN A 144 18.92 5.61 -9.17
C ASN A 144 18.97 4.59 -10.31
N ALA A 145 18.13 3.56 -10.29
CA ALA A 145 18.08 2.52 -11.31
C ALA A 145 17.06 2.82 -12.43
N ILE A 146 16.47 4.02 -12.50
CA ILE A 146 15.47 4.35 -13.53
C ILE A 146 15.99 4.15 -14.95
N GLU A 147 17.25 4.53 -15.22
CA GLU A 147 17.87 4.33 -16.53
C GLU A 147 18.08 2.84 -16.84
N ASP A 148 18.41 2.04 -15.83
CA ASP A 148 18.58 0.61 -15.94
C ASP A 148 17.26 -0.10 -16.26
N PHE A 149 16.16 0.26 -15.58
CA PHE A 149 14.82 -0.25 -15.89
C PHE A 149 14.38 0.14 -17.31
N ILE A 150 14.67 1.36 -17.76
CA ILE A 150 14.44 1.76 -19.16
C ILE A 150 15.29 0.89 -20.11
N GLY A 151 16.53 0.60 -19.72
CA GLY A 151 17.46 -0.26 -20.44
C GLY A 151 16.95 -1.69 -20.63
N LEU A 152 16.28 -2.27 -19.63
CA LEU A 152 15.65 -3.60 -19.76
C LEU A 152 14.62 -3.63 -20.88
N GLY A 153 13.72 -2.66 -20.95
CA GLY A 153 12.73 -2.60 -22.03
C GLY A 153 13.37 -2.48 -23.41
N LYS A 154 14.42 -1.63 -23.53
CA LYS A 154 15.17 -1.51 -24.79
C LYS A 154 15.87 -2.82 -25.17
N SER A 155 16.40 -3.57 -24.19
CA SER A 155 17.13 -4.82 -24.43
C SER A 155 16.26 -5.91 -25.09
N VAL A 156 14.95 -5.88 -24.87
CA VAL A 156 13.98 -6.79 -25.50
C VAL A 156 13.22 -6.16 -26.66
N GLY A 157 13.68 -5.01 -27.16
CA GLY A 157 13.20 -4.41 -28.41
C GLY A 157 12.06 -3.39 -28.28
N PHE A 158 11.70 -2.93 -27.07
CA PHE A 158 10.82 -1.77 -26.94
C PHE A 158 11.52 -0.49 -27.40
N ASP A 159 10.75 0.39 -28.05
CA ASP A 159 11.28 1.63 -28.64
C ASP A 159 11.44 2.74 -27.59
N SER A 160 10.46 2.83 -26.69
CA SER A 160 10.40 3.90 -25.70
C SER A 160 9.47 3.56 -24.55
N VAL A 161 9.54 4.36 -23.50
CA VAL A 161 8.59 4.34 -22.39
C VAL A 161 7.27 4.96 -22.84
N ALA A 162 6.18 4.25 -22.60
CA ALA A 162 4.81 4.70 -22.87
C ALA A 162 4.25 5.51 -21.70
N GLU A 163 4.44 4.99 -20.49
CA GLU A 163 3.83 5.51 -19.27
C GLU A 163 4.70 5.17 -18.05
N VAL A 164 4.71 6.06 -17.07
CA VAL A 164 5.43 5.93 -15.80
C VAL A 164 4.51 6.40 -14.69
N PHE A 165 4.38 5.59 -13.66
CA PHE A 165 3.89 6.01 -12.35
C PHE A 165 5.00 5.85 -11.34
N TYR A 166 5.26 6.91 -10.59
CA TYR A 166 6.08 6.83 -9.40
C TYR A 166 5.26 7.34 -8.23
N SER A 167 5.17 6.56 -7.17
CA SER A 167 4.40 6.95 -6.01
C SER A 167 4.99 6.44 -4.71
N ARG A 168 4.59 7.08 -3.62
CA ARG A 168 4.87 6.64 -2.27
C ARG A 168 4.00 7.37 -1.24
N PRO A 169 3.67 6.73 -0.10
CA PRO A 169 3.20 7.46 1.06
C PRO A 169 4.28 8.41 1.61
N LYS A 170 3.87 9.23 2.58
CA LYS A 170 4.80 9.96 3.43
C LYS A 170 5.69 8.99 4.22
N PHE A 171 7.00 9.25 4.22
CA PHE A 171 7.97 8.49 5.00
C PHE A 171 7.84 8.81 6.50
N LEU A 172 8.16 7.83 7.33
CA LEU A 172 8.33 8.02 8.77
C LEU A 172 9.55 8.92 9.05
N ASN A 173 10.69 8.64 8.41
CA ASN A 173 11.95 9.37 8.59
C ASN A 173 12.52 9.84 7.23
N PRO A 174 11.99 10.93 6.64
CA PRO A 174 12.43 11.42 5.33
C PRO A 174 13.93 11.72 5.24
N ASP A 175 14.55 12.21 6.31
CA ASP A 175 15.98 12.60 6.31
C ASP A 175 16.94 11.40 6.25
N GLU A 176 16.48 10.22 6.67
CA GLU A 176 17.27 8.98 6.61
C GLU A 176 17.21 8.30 5.23
N GLN A 177 16.34 8.77 4.34
CA GLN A 177 16.30 8.26 2.97
C GLN A 177 17.55 8.68 2.18
N PRO A 178 17.94 7.89 1.15
CA PRO A 178 18.99 8.31 0.23
C PRO A 178 18.70 9.71 -0.33
N PHE A 179 19.76 10.46 -0.63
CA PHE A 179 19.65 11.88 -1.03
C PHE A 179 18.59 12.13 -2.12
N ARG A 180 18.42 11.23 -3.10
CA ARG A 180 17.42 11.37 -4.16
C ARG A 180 15.97 11.29 -3.64
N HIS A 181 15.74 10.58 -2.55
CA HIS A 181 14.44 10.22 -1.99
C HIS A 181 14.01 11.02 -0.77
N GLN A 182 14.88 11.86 -0.19
CA GLN A 182 14.54 12.66 1.00
C GLN A 182 13.38 13.63 0.80
N LYS A 183 13.14 14.11 -0.44
CA LYS A 183 12.12 15.11 -0.75
C LYS A 183 11.44 14.80 -2.07
N PHE A 184 10.11 14.89 -2.10
CA PHE A 184 9.33 14.65 -3.31
C PHE A 184 9.68 15.57 -4.48
N LYS A 185 10.06 16.82 -4.19
CA LYS A 185 10.57 17.75 -5.20
C LYS A 185 11.80 17.19 -5.93
N ARG A 186 12.76 16.60 -5.20
CA ARG A 186 13.97 16.00 -5.79
C ARG A 186 13.66 14.75 -6.61
N GLU A 187 12.74 13.92 -6.14
CA GLU A 187 12.27 12.75 -6.88
C GLU A 187 11.60 13.16 -8.20
N THR A 188 10.77 14.20 -8.15
CA THR A 188 10.11 14.79 -9.32
C THR A 188 11.13 15.37 -10.31
N GLU A 189 12.09 16.18 -9.84
CA GLU A 189 13.16 16.74 -10.67
C GLU A 189 14.00 15.64 -11.34
N THR A 190 14.26 14.54 -10.62
CA THR A 190 14.95 13.39 -11.18
C THR A 190 14.16 12.77 -12.33
N LEU A 191 12.87 12.52 -12.13
CA LEU A 191 12.01 11.88 -13.13
C LEU A 191 11.80 12.78 -14.36
N LEU A 192 11.71 14.10 -14.17
CA LEU A 192 11.59 15.07 -15.25
C LEU A 192 12.82 15.12 -16.17
N ASN A 193 13.99 14.65 -15.72
CA ASN A 193 15.16 14.50 -16.60
C ASN A 193 14.98 13.41 -17.66
N TYR A 194 14.09 12.44 -17.43
CA TYR A 194 13.80 11.33 -18.34
C TYR A 194 12.47 11.50 -19.07
N PHE A 195 11.50 12.12 -18.39
CA PHE A 195 10.10 12.17 -18.81
C PHE A 195 9.62 13.61 -18.89
N ASP A 196 9.79 14.22 -20.07
CA ASP A 196 9.34 15.59 -20.30
C ASP A 196 7.83 15.71 -20.07
N LYS A 197 7.39 16.80 -19.42
CA LYS A 197 5.96 17.04 -19.12
C LYS A 197 5.33 16.03 -18.16
N GLY A 198 6.14 15.31 -17.37
CA GLY A 198 5.64 14.60 -16.21
C GLY A 198 4.89 15.54 -15.25
N LEU A 199 3.83 15.02 -14.64
CA LEU A 199 3.01 15.73 -13.66
C LEU A 199 3.28 15.14 -12.28
N ALA A 200 3.39 16.00 -11.27
CA ALA A 200 3.52 15.61 -9.88
C ALA A 200 2.37 16.19 -9.06
N ARG A 201 1.87 15.42 -8.10
CA ARG A 201 0.81 15.82 -7.18
C ARG A 201 1.02 15.17 -5.82
N VAL A 202 0.54 15.85 -4.79
CA VAL A 202 0.38 15.26 -3.45
C VAL A 202 -1.11 15.17 -3.18
N LEU A 203 -1.58 13.98 -2.81
CA LEU A 203 -2.94 13.72 -2.37
C LEU A 203 -2.95 13.64 -0.85
N GLY A 204 -4.00 14.17 -0.22
CA GLY A 204 -4.09 14.31 1.22
C GLY A 204 -3.38 15.56 1.76
N SER A 205 -3.62 15.88 3.03
CA SER A 205 -2.94 16.98 3.73
C SER A 205 -1.46 16.69 3.98
N THR A 206 -0.56 17.60 3.59
CA THR A 206 0.90 17.47 3.82
C THR A 206 1.29 17.41 5.29
N ASN A 207 0.43 17.95 6.16
CA ASN A 207 0.61 17.93 7.61
C ASN A 207 0.24 16.57 8.22
N SER A 208 -0.34 15.67 7.43
CA SER A 208 -0.80 14.35 7.86
C SER A 208 -0.21 13.24 6.97
N ASP A 209 -0.81 12.04 6.99
CA ASP A 209 -0.50 10.97 6.05
C ASP A 209 -0.96 11.38 4.65
N CYS A 210 -0.01 11.70 3.77
CA CYS A 210 -0.27 12.06 2.39
C CYS A 210 0.37 11.05 1.42
N TYR A 211 -0.06 11.11 0.16
CA TYR A 211 0.39 10.24 -0.91
C TYR A 211 0.99 11.06 -2.04
N HIS A 212 2.26 10.81 -2.35
CA HIS A 212 3.00 11.51 -3.38
C HIS A 212 2.91 10.72 -4.68
N LEU A 213 2.59 11.40 -5.79
CA LEU A 213 2.32 10.76 -7.06
C LEU A 213 2.93 11.57 -8.20
N PHE A 214 3.76 10.91 -9.01
CA PHE A 214 4.27 11.40 -10.28
C PHE A 214 3.74 10.51 -11.41
N CYS A 215 3.34 11.11 -12.51
CA CYS A 215 2.96 10.41 -13.72
C CYS A 215 3.57 11.05 -14.94
N PHE A 216 3.96 10.21 -15.90
CA PHE A 216 4.17 10.59 -17.28
C PHE A 216 3.41 9.63 -18.17
N SER A 217 2.71 10.13 -19.19
CA SER A 217 2.02 9.30 -20.16
C SER A 217 2.11 9.94 -21.53
N ARG A 218 2.57 9.18 -22.53
CA ARG A 218 2.52 9.62 -23.93
C ARG A 218 1.07 9.49 -24.40
N ASN A 219 0.52 10.53 -25.04
CA ASN A 219 -0.85 10.63 -25.58
C ASN A 219 -1.28 9.54 -26.61
N ARG A 220 -0.57 8.41 -26.69
CA ARG A 220 -0.78 7.27 -27.59
C ARG A 220 -0.57 5.92 -26.91
N SER A 221 -0.55 5.84 -25.58
CA SER A 221 -0.50 4.55 -24.89
C SER A 221 -1.77 3.74 -25.20
N PRO A 222 -1.67 2.44 -25.52
CA PRO A 222 -2.85 1.61 -25.70
C PRO A 222 -3.66 1.62 -24.41
N ARG A 223 -4.94 1.98 -24.51
CA ARG A 223 -5.90 2.00 -23.40
C ARG A 223 -6.03 0.60 -22.83
N ARG A 224 -5.33 0.32 -21.75
CA ARG A 224 -5.60 -0.83 -20.90
C ARG A 224 -6.48 -0.38 -19.77
N SER A 225 -7.48 -1.19 -19.44
CA SER A 225 -8.22 -1.09 -18.19
C SER A 225 -7.27 -1.38 -17.04
N ASN A 226 -6.47 -0.38 -16.69
CA ASN A 226 -5.58 -0.40 -15.55
C ASN A 226 -6.37 0.14 -14.39
N CYS A 227 -6.45 -0.66 -13.33
CA CYS A 227 -6.94 -0.22 -12.05
C CYS A 227 -6.01 -0.82 -11.01
N THR A 228 -5.50 0.01 -10.11
CA THR A 228 -4.64 -0.40 -9.00
C THR A 228 -5.29 0.09 -7.72
N VAL A 229 -5.40 -0.79 -6.72
CA VAL A 229 -5.85 -0.48 -5.36
C VAL A 229 -4.67 -0.69 -4.43
N GLU A 230 -4.33 0.31 -3.63
CA GLU A 230 -3.38 0.19 -2.52
C GLU A 230 -4.07 0.52 -1.19
N VAL A 231 -3.71 -0.22 -0.16
CA VAL A 231 -4.10 0.03 1.23
C VAL A 231 -2.83 0.12 2.06
N ILE A 232 -2.56 1.30 2.62
CA ILE A 232 -1.35 1.60 3.38
C ILE A 232 -1.73 1.85 4.84
N MET A 233 -1.20 1.03 5.73
CA MET A 233 -1.71 0.84 7.09
C MET A 233 -0.60 1.13 8.10
N ASN A 234 -0.91 1.97 9.09
CA ASN A 234 0.05 2.38 10.12
C ASN A 234 -0.48 2.05 11.51
N SER A 235 0.43 1.84 12.46
CA SER A 235 0.12 1.59 13.86
C SER A 235 -0.83 0.41 14.01
N LEU A 236 -0.34 -0.77 13.61
CA LEU A 236 -1.09 -2.03 13.56
C LEU A 236 -1.52 -2.49 14.96
N ASP A 237 -2.62 -3.23 15.04
CA ASP A 237 -3.06 -3.83 16.30
C ASP A 237 -2.00 -4.79 16.85
N ASN A 238 -1.84 -4.79 18.18
CA ASN A 238 -0.76 -5.53 18.81
C ASN A 238 -0.89 -7.05 18.60
N ASP A 239 -2.09 -7.61 18.67
CA ASP A 239 -2.25 -9.06 18.49
C ASP A 239 -2.06 -9.44 17.01
N LYS A 240 -2.43 -8.54 16.10
CA LYS A 240 -2.27 -8.75 14.66
C LYS A 240 -0.83 -8.68 14.20
N ARG A 241 -0.06 -7.68 14.63
CA ARG A 241 1.35 -7.54 14.22
C ARG A 241 2.22 -8.70 14.72
N MET A 242 1.88 -9.28 15.88
CA MET A 242 2.63 -10.40 16.48
C MET A 242 2.60 -11.68 15.63
N LEU A 243 1.60 -11.84 14.74
CA LEU A 243 1.55 -12.96 13.80
C LEU A 243 2.74 -13.00 12.84
N PHE A 244 3.41 -11.86 12.62
CA PHE A 244 4.49 -11.69 11.65
C PHE A 244 5.88 -11.69 12.31
N PHE A 245 5.97 -12.16 13.56
CA PHE A 245 7.24 -12.52 14.20
C PHE A 245 7.54 -14.00 13.98
N LYS A 246 8.82 -14.32 13.77
CA LYS A 246 9.27 -15.70 13.65
C LYS A 246 9.24 -16.36 15.03
N GLU A 247 8.41 -17.38 15.17
CA GLU A 247 8.29 -18.19 16.38
C GLU A 247 8.54 -19.66 16.07
N GLY A 248 9.62 -20.23 16.63
CA GLY A 248 9.99 -21.62 16.43
C GLY A 248 10.02 -22.02 14.95
N ASP A 249 9.38 -23.14 14.62
CA ASP A 249 9.35 -23.69 13.26
C ASP A 249 8.22 -23.11 12.39
N ARG A 250 7.52 -22.05 12.83
CA ARG A 250 6.43 -21.43 12.08
C ARG A 250 6.90 -21.02 10.69
N THR A 251 6.19 -21.47 9.65
CA THR A 251 6.54 -21.17 8.25
C THR A 251 5.82 -19.92 7.76
N ALA A 252 6.28 -19.35 6.65
CA ALA A 252 5.58 -18.26 5.97
C ALA A 252 4.15 -18.68 5.58
N SER A 253 3.97 -19.88 5.04
CA SER A 253 2.65 -20.45 4.71
C SER A 253 1.69 -20.53 5.91
N ASP A 254 2.19 -20.85 7.11
CA ASP A 254 1.37 -20.85 8.32
C ASP A 254 0.89 -19.45 8.68
N VAL A 255 1.74 -18.43 8.51
CA VAL A 255 1.38 -17.02 8.70
C VAL A 255 0.35 -16.60 7.66
N THR A 256 0.56 -16.91 6.39
CA THR A 256 -0.36 -16.60 5.28
C THR A 256 -1.78 -17.11 5.55
N LYS A 257 -1.90 -18.35 6.04
CA LYS A 257 -3.18 -18.97 6.36
C LYS A 257 -3.79 -18.37 7.63
N SER A 258 -3.03 -18.32 8.72
CA SER A 258 -3.55 -17.87 10.02
C SER A 258 -3.90 -16.38 10.07
N ALA A 259 -3.20 -15.54 9.30
CA ALA A 259 -3.53 -14.13 9.13
C ALA A 259 -4.78 -13.91 8.26
N GLY A 260 -5.18 -14.89 7.44
CA GLY A 260 -6.29 -14.78 6.50
C GLY A 260 -5.90 -14.20 5.14
N ILE A 261 -4.60 -14.12 4.83
CA ILE A 261 -4.09 -13.60 3.54
C ILE A 261 -4.42 -14.58 2.40
N ALA A 262 -4.37 -15.88 2.67
CA ALA A 262 -4.69 -16.93 1.70
C ALA A 262 -6.12 -16.83 1.13
N ASP A 263 -7.05 -16.22 1.89
CA ASP A 263 -8.47 -16.17 1.57
C ASP A 263 -8.92 -14.86 0.90
N LEU A 264 -8.00 -13.90 0.70
CA LEU A 264 -8.32 -12.59 0.10
C LEU A 264 -9.04 -12.70 -1.25
N PHE A 265 -8.64 -13.71 -2.04
CA PHE A 265 -9.19 -13.99 -3.37
C PHE A 265 -9.72 -15.44 -3.47
N ALA A 266 -10.47 -15.90 -2.46
CA ALA A 266 -10.99 -17.27 -2.38
C ALA A 266 -11.84 -17.73 -3.60
N ASN A 267 -12.33 -16.80 -4.43
CA ASN A 267 -13.08 -17.09 -5.64
C ASN A 267 -12.20 -17.19 -6.91
N SER A 268 -10.88 -17.05 -6.78
CA SER A 268 -9.91 -17.08 -7.87
C SER A 268 -8.83 -18.14 -7.61
N SER A 269 -8.14 -18.55 -8.68
CA SER A 269 -6.93 -19.36 -8.54
C SER A 269 -5.76 -18.47 -8.17
N VAL A 270 -5.11 -18.73 -7.04
CA VAL A 270 -3.98 -17.91 -6.56
C VAL A 270 -2.72 -18.76 -6.41
N MET A 271 -1.63 -18.34 -7.06
CA MET A 271 -0.28 -18.82 -6.74
C MET A 271 0.33 -17.87 -5.72
N ILE A 272 0.72 -18.38 -4.55
CA ILE A 272 1.29 -17.61 -3.44
C ILE A 272 2.78 -17.92 -3.34
N ASP A 273 3.59 -16.87 -3.22
CA ASP A 273 5.01 -16.91 -2.88
C ASP A 273 5.23 -16.02 -1.66
N ASP A 274 5.34 -16.63 -0.48
CA ASP A 274 5.43 -15.98 0.82
C ASP A 274 6.81 -16.15 1.47
N TYR A 275 7.18 -15.17 2.29
CA TYR A 275 8.44 -15.17 3.04
C TYR A 275 8.25 -14.52 4.41
N LEU A 276 8.77 -15.19 5.43
CA LEU A 276 8.77 -14.75 6.82
C LEU A 276 10.22 -14.47 7.22
N PHE A 277 10.51 -13.21 7.51
CA PHE A 277 11.85 -12.73 7.85
C PHE A 277 12.19 -13.03 9.32
N GLU A 278 13.49 -13.07 9.62
CA GLU A 278 14.00 -13.29 10.97
C GLU A 278 14.67 -12.01 11.50
N PRO A 279 14.36 -11.57 12.73
CA PRO A 279 13.42 -12.18 13.69
C PRO A 279 11.94 -11.90 13.39
N CYS A 280 11.64 -10.94 12.51
CA CYS A 280 10.27 -10.57 12.17
C CYS A 280 10.21 -9.88 10.81
N GLY A 281 8.98 -9.70 10.30
CA GLY A 281 8.71 -9.12 8.99
C GLY A 281 8.16 -10.18 8.06
N TYR A 282 7.30 -9.77 7.13
CA TYR A 282 6.65 -10.69 6.21
C TYR A 282 6.43 -10.03 4.86
N SER A 283 6.58 -10.80 3.78
CA SER A 283 6.25 -10.37 2.43
C SER A 283 5.61 -11.52 1.66
N VAL A 284 4.69 -11.18 0.76
CA VAL A 284 4.05 -12.17 -0.11
C VAL A 284 3.66 -11.57 -1.43
N ASN A 285 3.96 -12.30 -2.50
CA ASN A 285 3.43 -12.08 -3.83
C ASN A 285 2.34 -13.10 -4.12
N GLY A 286 1.31 -12.65 -4.81
CA GLY A 286 0.28 -13.53 -5.34
C GLY A 286 0.02 -13.28 -6.82
N ILE A 287 -0.10 -14.35 -7.60
CA ILE A 287 -0.59 -14.30 -8.99
C ILE A 287 -2.01 -14.84 -9.01
N ILE A 288 -2.97 -13.97 -9.34
CA ILE A 288 -4.40 -14.27 -9.38
C ILE A 288 -4.81 -14.58 -10.83
N ASP A 289 -5.48 -15.71 -11.03
CA ASP A 289 -5.98 -16.20 -12.32
C ASP A 289 -4.94 -16.10 -13.44
N GLN A 290 -3.68 -16.41 -13.09
CA GLN A 290 -2.50 -16.40 -13.96
C GLN A 290 -2.12 -15.03 -14.57
N LYS A 291 -2.81 -13.93 -14.24
CA LYS A 291 -2.67 -12.67 -14.98
C LYS A 291 -2.70 -11.39 -14.15
N ARG A 292 -3.29 -11.44 -12.96
CA ARG A 292 -3.36 -10.32 -12.01
C ARG A 292 -2.38 -10.58 -10.88
N TYR A 293 -2.05 -9.53 -10.14
CA TYR A 293 -1.16 -9.66 -8.99
C TYR A 293 -1.77 -9.08 -7.72
N PHE A 294 -1.29 -9.55 -6.58
CA PHE A 294 -1.30 -8.77 -5.36
C PHE A 294 0.03 -8.90 -4.65
N THR A 295 0.32 -7.96 -3.76
CA THR A 295 1.43 -8.06 -2.81
C THR A 295 1.05 -7.53 -1.44
N VAL A 296 1.66 -8.08 -0.40
CA VAL A 296 1.56 -7.59 0.97
C VAL A 296 2.94 -7.53 1.61
N HIS A 297 3.25 -6.43 2.28
CA HIS A 297 4.49 -6.24 3.03
C HIS A 297 4.19 -5.78 4.44
N VAL A 298 4.88 -6.34 5.44
CA VAL A 298 4.62 -6.08 6.85
C VAL A 298 5.91 -5.82 7.62
N THR A 299 5.98 -4.67 8.27
CA THR A 299 6.96 -4.27 9.28
C THR A 299 6.25 -4.29 10.64
N PRO A 300 6.39 -5.35 11.46
CA PRO A 300 5.55 -5.55 12.63
C PRO A 300 6.06 -4.86 13.92
N GLU A 301 7.24 -4.24 13.89
CA GLU A 301 7.85 -3.57 15.05
C GLU A 301 6.97 -2.45 15.58
N LYS A 302 6.70 -2.46 16.89
CA LYS A 302 5.71 -1.56 17.51
C LYS A 302 5.94 -0.07 17.23
N CYS A 303 7.20 0.39 17.27
CA CYS A 303 7.55 1.80 17.12
C CYS A 303 7.26 2.36 15.71
N ALA A 304 7.18 1.50 14.71
CA ALA A 304 7.00 1.88 13.31
C ALA A 304 6.12 0.89 12.53
N SER A 305 5.18 0.24 13.23
CA SER A 305 4.41 -0.85 12.62
C SER A 305 3.65 -0.37 11.39
N TYR A 306 3.88 -1.07 10.28
CA TYR A 306 3.44 -0.71 8.95
C TYR A 306 3.03 -1.97 8.19
N ALA A 307 1.96 -1.86 7.41
CA ALA A 307 1.63 -2.87 6.41
C ALA A 307 1.12 -2.20 5.14
N SER A 308 1.43 -2.80 4.00
CA SER A 308 0.86 -2.40 2.72
C SER A 308 0.21 -3.59 2.02
N PHE A 309 -0.83 -3.30 1.26
CA PHE A 309 -1.46 -4.22 0.32
C PHE A 309 -1.60 -3.49 -1.01
N GLU A 310 -1.35 -4.19 -2.12
CA GLU A 310 -1.54 -3.67 -3.47
C GLU A 310 -2.06 -4.76 -4.39
N THR A 311 -2.94 -4.40 -5.33
CA THR A 311 -3.40 -5.31 -6.39
C THR A 311 -3.90 -4.55 -7.61
N ASP A 312 -3.87 -5.20 -8.79
CA ASP A 312 -4.61 -4.77 -9.96
C ASP A 312 -5.97 -5.49 -10.17
N HIS A 313 -6.40 -6.26 -9.16
CA HIS A 313 -7.71 -6.89 -9.10
C HIS A 313 -8.72 -5.97 -8.36
N CYS A 314 -9.37 -5.08 -9.11
CA CYS A 314 -10.28 -4.08 -8.56
C CYS A 314 -11.76 -4.50 -8.43
N GLU A 315 -12.11 -5.74 -8.76
CA GLU A 315 -13.48 -6.22 -8.59
C GLU A 315 -13.84 -6.24 -7.10
N ASN A 316 -14.96 -5.61 -6.75
CA ASN A 316 -15.41 -5.45 -5.36
C ASN A 316 -14.35 -4.84 -4.41
N ALA A 317 -13.61 -3.83 -4.89
CA ALA A 317 -12.53 -3.19 -4.12
C ALA A 317 -12.96 -2.76 -2.71
N ALA A 318 -14.20 -2.30 -2.51
CA ALA A 318 -14.69 -1.97 -1.17
C ALA A 318 -14.67 -3.17 -0.20
N GLU A 319 -15.14 -4.33 -0.65
CA GLU A 319 -15.13 -5.56 0.16
C GLU A 319 -13.69 -6.01 0.42
N LEU A 320 -12.83 -5.94 -0.61
CA LEU A 320 -11.42 -6.29 -0.51
C LEU A 320 -10.68 -5.41 0.51
N VAL A 321 -10.87 -4.09 0.46
CA VAL A 321 -10.32 -3.15 1.45
C VAL A 321 -10.78 -3.53 2.85
N GLY A 322 -12.06 -3.86 3.04
CA GLY A 322 -12.58 -4.33 4.34
C GLY A 322 -11.89 -5.60 4.84
N LYS A 323 -11.68 -6.58 3.96
CA LYS A 323 -10.94 -7.83 4.29
C LYS A 323 -9.49 -7.54 4.69
N VAL A 324 -8.78 -6.74 3.90
CA VAL A 324 -7.38 -6.36 4.17
C VAL A 324 -7.26 -5.64 5.52
N VAL A 325 -8.11 -4.64 5.78
CA VAL A 325 -8.09 -3.90 7.05
C VAL A 325 -8.40 -4.82 8.23
N ALA A 326 -9.26 -5.83 8.07
CA ALA A 326 -9.58 -6.80 9.13
C ALA A 326 -8.40 -7.71 9.50
N ILE A 327 -7.47 -7.97 8.58
CA ILE A 327 -6.24 -8.73 8.85
C ILE A 327 -5.36 -7.98 9.85
N PHE A 328 -5.13 -6.69 9.61
CA PHE A 328 -4.12 -5.91 10.33
C PHE A 328 -4.66 -5.01 11.45
N ARG A 329 -5.95 -4.63 11.37
CA ARG A 329 -6.64 -3.71 12.30
C ARG A 329 -5.81 -2.46 12.65
N PRO A 330 -5.34 -1.69 11.65
CA PRO A 330 -4.52 -0.50 11.89
C PRO A 330 -5.27 0.58 12.68
N SER A 331 -4.53 1.46 13.34
CA SER A 331 -5.11 2.66 13.96
C SER A 331 -5.51 3.70 12.92
N ARG A 332 -4.76 3.77 11.81
CA ARG A 332 -5.03 4.64 10.67
C ARG A 332 -4.52 4.03 9.36
N PHE A 333 -5.19 4.33 8.26
CA PHE A 333 -4.77 3.86 6.95
C PHE A 333 -5.20 4.82 5.84
N ILE A 334 -4.54 4.74 4.69
CA ILE A 334 -4.95 5.39 3.45
C ILE A 334 -5.30 4.33 2.41
N VAL A 335 -6.29 4.63 1.57
CA VAL A 335 -6.63 3.86 0.39
C VAL A 335 -6.40 4.73 -0.83
N THR A 336 -5.61 4.24 -1.78
CA THR A 336 -5.47 4.87 -3.09
C THR A 336 -6.03 3.95 -4.17
N VAL A 337 -6.79 4.53 -5.09
CA VAL A 337 -7.21 3.86 -6.31
C VAL A 337 -6.84 4.73 -7.49
N ILE A 338 -6.08 4.15 -8.41
CA ILE A 338 -5.71 4.78 -9.66
C ILE A 338 -6.26 3.93 -10.79
N SER A 339 -7.07 4.52 -11.66
CA SER A 339 -7.59 3.79 -12.82
C SER A 339 -7.75 4.64 -14.07
N ASP A 340 -7.82 3.99 -15.23
CA ASP A 340 -8.11 4.64 -16.50
C ASP A 340 -9.61 5.00 -16.63
N GLU A 341 -9.92 6.01 -17.45
CA GLU A 341 -11.32 6.41 -17.71
C GLU A 341 -12.20 5.27 -18.26
N SER A 342 -11.59 4.26 -18.91
CA SER A 342 -12.30 3.10 -19.46
C SER A 342 -12.57 1.97 -18.46
N SER A 343 -12.05 2.04 -17.23
CA SER A 343 -12.36 1.06 -16.18
C SER A 343 -13.81 1.25 -15.70
N HIS A 344 -14.72 0.51 -16.30
CA HIS A 344 -16.17 0.56 -16.06
C HIS A 344 -16.63 0.05 -14.68
N ALA A 345 -15.73 -0.33 -13.78
CA ALA A 345 -16.09 -0.58 -12.39
C ALA A 345 -16.22 0.78 -11.69
N ASP A 346 -17.33 1.05 -11.01
CA ASP A 346 -17.48 2.21 -10.11
C ASP A 346 -16.61 2.02 -8.84
N VAL A 347 -15.32 1.69 -9.03
CA VAL A 347 -14.35 1.46 -7.98
C VAL A 347 -14.10 2.74 -7.19
N HIS A 348 -14.07 3.89 -7.89
CA HIS A 348 -13.95 5.19 -7.26
C HIS A 348 -15.20 5.59 -6.48
N GLY A 349 -16.41 5.25 -6.96
CA GLY A 349 -17.66 5.48 -6.23
C GLY A 349 -17.82 4.55 -5.04
N GLN A 350 -17.39 3.30 -5.13
CA GLN A 350 -17.35 2.34 -4.02
C GLN A 350 -16.59 2.92 -2.80
N LEU A 351 -15.50 3.64 -3.03
CA LEU A 351 -14.72 4.29 -1.96
C LEU A 351 -15.36 5.56 -1.38
N ARG A 352 -16.41 6.11 -1.99
CA ARG A 352 -17.08 7.33 -1.47
C ARG A 352 -17.85 7.06 -0.18
N SER A 353 -18.27 5.82 0.05
CA SER A 353 -19.00 5.42 1.26
C SER A 353 -18.25 5.85 2.52
N ALA A 354 -18.93 6.59 3.40
CA ALA A 354 -18.35 7.02 4.68
C ALA A 354 -18.12 5.83 5.63
N ASP A 355 -18.96 4.79 5.51
CA ASP A 355 -18.90 3.56 6.31
C ASP A 355 -18.27 2.41 5.50
N LEU A 356 -17.30 2.72 4.62
CA LEU A 356 -16.60 1.73 3.79
C LEU A 356 -16.07 0.55 4.61
N VAL A 357 -15.47 0.86 5.77
CA VAL A 357 -14.91 -0.13 6.68
C VAL A 357 -15.49 0.08 8.08
N ALA A 358 -16.20 -0.93 8.58
CA ALA A 358 -16.82 -0.88 9.90
C ALA A 358 -15.78 -0.63 11.01
N GLY A 359 -16.08 0.27 11.93
CA GLY A 359 -15.18 0.64 13.03
C GLY A 359 -14.18 1.75 12.69
N TYR A 360 -14.21 2.28 11.46
CA TYR A 360 -13.38 3.39 11.02
C TYR A 360 -14.22 4.60 10.62
N GLU A 361 -13.60 5.77 10.68
CA GLU A 361 -14.15 7.02 10.17
C GLU A 361 -13.24 7.55 9.07
N ARG A 362 -13.82 8.04 7.98
CA ARG A 362 -13.09 8.65 6.87
C ARG A 362 -12.79 10.12 7.20
N SER A 363 -11.55 10.43 7.56
CA SER A 363 -11.12 11.79 7.92
C SER A 363 -10.79 12.67 6.70
N GLU A 364 -10.44 12.07 5.56
CA GLU A 364 -10.18 12.82 4.32
C GLU A 364 -10.60 12.02 3.08
N PHE A 365 -11.06 12.72 2.05
CA PHE A 365 -11.31 12.14 0.74
C PHE A 365 -10.99 13.15 -0.36
N GLN A 366 -10.16 12.73 -1.31
CA GLN A 366 -9.81 13.52 -2.47
C GLN A 366 -10.04 12.67 -3.72
N PHE A 367 -10.64 13.31 -4.72
CA PHE A 367 -10.87 12.74 -6.03
C PHE A 367 -10.29 13.69 -7.06
N ALA A 368 -9.43 13.19 -7.94
CA ALA A 368 -8.75 14.05 -8.89
C ALA A 368 -8.43 13.33 -10.20
N MET A 369 -8.58 14.04 -11.32
CA MET A 369 -7.99 13.62 -12.59
C MET A 369 -6.50 13.91 -12.58
N PHE A 370 -5.70 12.93 -13.00
CA PHE A 370 -4.25 13.01 -12.99
C PHE A 370 -3.71 12.33 -14.25
N CYS A 371 -2.95 13.07 -15.07
CA CYS A 371 -2.65 12.67 -16.45
C CYS A 371 -3.93 12.36 -17.25
N HIS A 372 -4.14 11.08 -17.61
CA HIS A 372 -5.32 10.54 -18.31
C HIS A 372 -6.05 9.49 -17.47
N GLN A 373 -5.84 9.54 -16.15
CA GLN A 373 -6.37 8.60 -15.18
C GLN A 373 -7.12 9.34 -14.08
N THR A 374 -7.92 8.59 -13.35
CA THR A 374 -8.60 9.04 -12.15
C THR A 374 -7.86 8.51 -10.93
N ALA A 375 -7.59 9.38 -9.97
CA ALA A 375 -7.02 9.04 -8.68
C ALA A 375 -8.03 9.33 -7.57
N THR A 376 -8.26 8.37 -6.70
CA THR A 376 -8.98 8.53 -5.43
C THR A 376 -8.01 8.29 -4.29
N PHE A 377 -8.07 9.18 -3.30
CA PHE A 377 -7.37 9.08 -2.04
C PHE A 377 -8.40 9.18 -0.92
N ALA A 378 -8.37 8.24 0.02
CA ALA A 378 -9.21 8.27 1.20
C ALA A 378 -8.37 7.93 2.44
N ARG A 379 -8.49 8.73 3.49
CA ARG A 379 -7.81 8.50 4.78
C ARG A 379 -8.82 8.12 5.84
N PHE A 380 -8.48 7.12 6.63
CA PHE A 380 -9.33 6.55 7.66
C PHE A 380 -8.62 6.46 9.00
N GLU A 381 -9.37 6.65 10.07
CA GLU A 381 -8.90 6.54 11.46
C GLU A 381 -9.86 5.65 12.26
N SER A 382 -9.31 4.88 13.21
CA SER A 382 -10.09 3.95 14.03
C SER A 382 -10.97 4.70 15.03
N ARG A 383 -12.28 4.40 15.03
CA ARG A 383 -13.23 4.98 16.01
C ARG A 383 -12.94 4.53 17.44
N ARG A 384 -12.15 3.48 17.65
CA ARG A 384 -11.74 3.01 18.98
C ARG A 384 -10.73 3.94 19.66
N LEU A 385 -10.01 4.73 18.87
CA LEU A 385 -8.97 5.65 19.34
C LEU A 385 -9.39 7.11 19.26
N ALA A 386 -10.51 7.42 18.60
CA ALA A 386 -11.20 8.67 18.82
C ALA A 386 -11.63 8.67 20.30
N GLY A 387 -10.91 9.42 21.14
CA GLY A 387 -11.35 9.69 22.50
C GLY A 387 -12.78 10.21 22.49
N PRO A 388 -13.47 10.25 23.64
CA PRO A 388 -14.75 10.94 23.72
C PRO A 388 -14.58 12.34 23.10
N PRO A 389 -15.58 12.84 22.33
CA PRO A 389 -15.53 14.20 21.84
C PRO A 389 -15.17 15.12 23.01
N PRO A 390 -14.30 16.13 22.82
CA PRO A 390 -13.96 17.05 23.88
C PRO A 390 -15.27 17.54 24.49
N ASP A 391 -15.41 17.35 25.80
CA ASP A 391 -16.60 17.77 26.52
C ASP A 391 -16.74 19.27 26.28
N ASP A 392 -17.79 19.69 25.56
CA ASP A 392 -18.02 21.08 25.17
C ASP A 392 -18.12 22.01 26.41
N GLY A 393 -18.22 21.43 27.61
CA GLY A 393 -18.15 22.12 28.90
C GLY A 393 -16.74 22.52 29.37
N ALA A 394 -15.65 21.91 28.87
CA ALA A 394 -14.29 22.23 29.32
C ALA A 394 -13.68 23.44 28.58
N ALA A 395 -14.08 23.67 27.33
CA ALA A 395 -13.61 24.82 26.53
C ALA A 395 -14.18 26.15 27.04
N PHE A 396 -15.39 26.15 27.64
CA PHE A 396 -15.96 27.36 28.24
C PHE A 396 -15.38 27.70 29.62
N ALA A 397 -14.85 26.72 30.36
CA ALA A 397 -14.25 26.96 31.68
C ALA A 397 -12.85 27.59 31.59
N ALA A 398 -12.08 27.29 30.53
CA ALA A 398 -10.74 27.86 30.33
C ALA A 398 -10.78 29.32 29.83
N ALA A 399 -11.83 29.73 29.12
CA ALA A 399 -12.00 31.12 28.68
C ALA A 399 -12.51 32.05 29.81
N ALA A 400 -13.27 31.51 30.78
CA ALA A 400 -13.80 32.29 31.90
C ALA A 400 -12.78 32.54 33.03
N ALA A 401 -11.68 31.79 33.08
CA ALA A 401 -10.64 31.93 34.11
C ALA A 401 -9.53 32.95 33.76
N LEU A 402 -9.59 33.57 32.58
CA LEU A 402 -8.59 34.54 32.09
C LEU A 402 -9.09 35.99 32.05
N GLU A 403 -10.34 36.27 32.46
CA GLU A 403 -10.92 37.63 32.48
C GLU A 403 -11.10 38.24 33.89
N THR A 404 -10.61 37.60 34.95
CA THR A 404 -10.67 38.15 36.31
C THR A 404 -9.29 38.31 36.93
N ASP A 405 -8.38 39.02 36.25
CA ASP A 405 -7.25 39.64 36.95
C ASP A 405 -6.69 40.83 36.14
N ALA A 406 -7.47 41.91 36.05
CA ALA A 406 -6.99 43.19 35.53
C ALA A 406 -7.72 44.34 36.22
N SER A 407 -7.40 44.60 37.49
CA SER A 407 -7.74 45.86 38.14
C SER A 407 -6.65 46.30 39.12
N ALA A 408 -5.65 47.06 38.64
CA ALA A 408 -4.90 48.02 39.45
C ALA A 408 -4.00 48.94 38.57
N GLY A 409 -4.48 50.17 38.33
CA GLY A 409 -3.74 51.45 38.33
C GLY A 409 -2.47 51.67 37.48
N ASP A 410 -2.53 52.59 36.52
CA ASP A 410 -1.88 53.94 36.54
C ASP A 410 -2.04 54.61 35.15
N PRO A 411 -2.68 55.79 35.00
CA PRO A 411 -2.83 56.43 33.71
C PRO A 411 -1.63 57.34 33.39
N ARG A 412 -0.86 57.00 32.36
CA ARG A 412 0.06 57.95 31.70
C ARG A 412 -0.42 58.22 30.27
N GLU A 413 -0.47 59.51 29.94
CA GLU A 413 -0.90 60.07 28.66
C GLU A 413 -0.08 59.55 27.46
N PRO A 414 -0.67 59.47 26.25
CA PRO A 414 0.01 58.98 25.05
C PRO A 414 0.89 60.05 24.37
N ASP A 415 2.11 59.66 23.98
CA ASP A 415 3.05 60.45 23.15
C ASP A 415 2.51 60.57 21.71
N PRO A 416 2.33 61.80 21.17
CA PRO A 416 1.73 62.02 19.86
C PRO A 416 2.79 61.98 18.74
N ARG A 417 3.48 60.86 18.53
CA ARG A 417 4.50 60.75 17.47
C ARG A 417 4.64 59.39 16.79
N ASP A 418 3.56 58.66 16.55
CA ASP A 418 3.57 57.59 15.54
C ASP A 418 2.28 57.60 14.71
N VAL A 419 2.30 58.45 13.68
CA VAL A 419 1.33 58.48 12.58
C VAL A 419 2.12 58.20 11.30
N TRP A 420 1.46 57.48 10.36
CA TRP A 420 1.85 57.11 8.99
C TRP A 420 2.56 55.75 8.86
N CYS A 421 2.13 54.79 8.03
CA CYS A 421 1.18 54.78 6.92
C CYS A 421 0.52 53.40 6.76
N GLN A 422 -0.77 53.45 6.40
CA GLN A 422 -1.53 52.36 5.82
C GLN A 422 -0.98 51.95 4.44
N GLY A 423 -1.19 50.69 4.09
CA GLY A 423 -1.02 50.17 2.74
C GLY A 423 -1.82 48.88 2.59
N GLU A 424 -3.11 49.02 2.27
CA GLU A 424 -3.94 47.93 1.74
C GLU A 424 -3.54 47.63 0.29
N GLY A 425 -3.58 46.35 -0.08
CA GLY A 425 -3.60 45.91 -1.47
C GLY A 425 -3.65 44.38 -1.57
N PRO A 426 -4.45 43.79 -2.49
CA PRO A 426 -5.26 42.63 -2.15
C PRO A 426 -4.82 41.31 -2.79
N TYR A 427 -5.41 40.27 -2.20
CA TYR A 427 -5.59 38.87 -2.57
C TYR A 427 -5.67 38.54 -4.08
N PHE A 428 -4.86 37.55 -4.44
CA PHE A 428 -5.14 36.27 -5.12
C PHE A 428 -6.18 36.19 -6.23
#